data_AF-A0A3C0XHD3-F1
#
_entry.id   AF-A0A3C0XHD3-F1
#
_cell.length_a   1.000
_cell.length_b   1.000
_cell.length_c   1.000
_cell.angle_alpha   90.00
_cell.angle_beta   90.00
_cell.angle_gamma   90.00
#
_symmetry.space_group_name_H-M   'P 1'
#
loop_
_entity.id
_entity.type
_entity.pdbx_description
1 polymer ?
#
loop_
_entity_poly.entity_id
_entity_poly.type
_entity_poly.pdbx_seq_one_letter_code
_entity_poly.pdbx_strand_id
1 'polypeptide(L)'
;MLESGGDVVLVEPERGRGRGDRVIVGVHDHQGARSLVALVDRNGVVGVHETPARFQLSERERTLAETLAAADERAKSFLRRRRMNPLTRLYFPPGDTSGHRHAVVFLRPTSSERRYVVVDLTDARVVDVLDEADLTRGADV
;
A
#
# COMPACT_ATOMS: atom_id res chain seq x y z
N MET A 1 -13.73 4.05 -22.00
CA MET A 1 -12.39 3.54 -21.69
C MET A 1 -12.48 2.96 -20.29
N LEU A 2 -12.48 1.63 -20.16
CA LEU A 2 -12.61 0.96 -18.86
C LEU A 2 -11.24 1.06 -18.17
N GLU A 3 -11.09 2.02 -17.27
CA GLU A 3 -9.95 2.04 -16.35
C GLU A 3 -10.15 0.93 -15.31
N SER A 4 -9.79 -0.29 -15.67
CA SER A 4 -9.74 -1.41 -14.72
C SER A 4 -8.59 -1.15 -13.74
N GLY A 5 -8.91 -0.60 -12.57
CA GLY A 5 -7.99 -0.23 -11.50
C GLY A 5 -7.44 -1.45 -10.76
N GLY A 6 -6.55 -2.20 -11.40
CA GLY A 6 -5.80 -3.29 -10.79
C GLY A 6 -4.32 -2.94 -10.66
N ASP A 7 -3.73 -3.24 -9.50
CA ASP A 7 -2.29 -3.18 -9.29
C ASP A 7 -1.69 -4.59 -9.32
N VAL A 8 -0.54 -4.70 -9.99
CA VAL A 8 0.15 -5.97 -10.20
C VAL A 8 1.49 -5.93 -9.46
N VAL A 9 1.73 -6.96 -8.65
CA VAL A 9 2.99 -7.15 -7.92
C VAL A 9 3.56 -8.50 -8.30
N LEU A 10 4.83 -8.52 -8.71
CA LEU A 10 5.55 -9.76 -8.94
C LEU A 10 5.82 -10.44 -7.59
N VAL A 11 5.35 -11.67 -7.43
CA VAL A 11 5.61 -12.47 -6.23
C VAL A 11 6.71 -13.45 -6.59
N GLU A 12 7.97 -13.04 -6.40
CA GLU A 12 9.09 -13.94 -6.62
C GLU A 12 9.12 -15.00 -5.50
N PRO A 13 9.00 -16.30 -5.81
CA PRO A 13 9.21 -17.31 -4.80
C PRO A 13 10.69 -17.31 -4.40
N GLU A 14 10.98 -17.18 -3.11
CA GLU A 14 12.34 -17.39 -2.59
C GLU A 14 12.76 -18.84 -2.89
N ARG A 15 13.49 -19.03 -4.00
CA ARG A 15 14.20 -20.26 -4.37
C ARG A 15 13.31 -21.52 -4.40
N GLY A 16 12.42 -21.60 -5.36
CA GLY A 16 11.76 -22.86 -5.75
C GLY A 16 12.44 -23.51 -6.96
N ARG A 17 13.09 -24.67 -6.78
CA ARG A 17 13.47 -25.55 -7.90
C ARG A 17 12.20 -26.06 -8.60
N GLY A 18 11.83 -25.50 -9.75
CA GLY A 18 10.75 -26.09 -10.56
C GLY A 18 10.24 -25.21 -11.70
N ARG A 19 10.50 -25.65 -12.96
CA ARG A 19 10.04 -25.11 -14.25
C ARG A 19 10.25 -23.61 -14.45
N GLY A 20 11.46 -23.24 -14.89
CA GLY A 20 11.93 -21.87 -15.14
C GLY A 20 11.20 -21.02 -16.19
N ASP A 21 10.01 -21.42 -16.64
CA ASP A 21 9.17 -20.66 -17.58
C ASP A 21 7.90 -20.10 -16.90
N ARG A 22 7.77 -20.26 -15.57
CA ARG A 22 6.56 -19.88 -14.82
C ARG A 22 6.84 -18.85 -13.74
N VAL A 23 5.93 -17.90 -13.62
CA VAL A 23 5.99 -16.76 -12.70
C VAL A 23 4.70 -16.69 -11.89
N ILE A 24 4.81 -16.35 -10.61
CA ILE A 24 3.66 -16.07 -9.75
C ILE A 24 3.45 -14.55 -9.68
N VAL A 25 2.23 -14.12 -9.96
CA VAL A 25 1.84 -12.71 -9.98
C VAL A 25 0.73 -12.50 -8.96
N GLY A 26 0.95 -11.58 -8.02
CA GLY A 26 -0.09 -11.08 -7.14
C GLY A 26 -0.81 -9.93 -7.81
N VAL A 27 -2.13 -9.95 -7.80
CA VAL A 27 -2.98 -8.87 -8.33
C VAL A 27 -3.90 -8.41 -7.22
N HIS A 28 -4.01 -7.10 -7.03
CA HIS A 28 -5.05 -6.53 -6.20
C HIS A 28 -6.04 -5.78 -7.10
N ASP A 29 -7.30 -6.20 -7.04
CA ASP A 29 -8.43 -5.58 -7.74
C ASP A 29 -9.11 -4.62 -6.75
N HIS A 30 -8.82 -3.32 -6.91
CA HIS A 30 -9.33 -2.29 -6.00
C HIS A 30 -10.84 -2.13 -6.10
N GLN A 31 -11.44 -2.38 -7.27
CA GLN A 31 -12.89 -2.27 -7.45
C GLN A 31 -13.62 -3.44 -6.80
N GLY A 32 -13.06 -4.65 -6.94
CA GLY A 32 -13.59 -5.86 -6.33
C GLY A 32 -13.16 -6.08 -4.87
N ALA A 33 -12.33 -5.19 -4.31
CA ALA A 33 -11.70 -5.32 -2.99
C ALA A 33 -11.10 -6.72 -2.74
N ARG A 34 -10.52 -7.33 -3.77
CA ARG A 34 -10.07 -8.73 -3.75
C ARG A 34 -8.62 -8.87 -4.22
N SER A 35 -7.96 -9.90 -3.72
CA SER A 35 -6.59 -10.25 -4.11
C SER A 35 -6.58 -11.57 -4.85
N LEU A 36 -5.82 -11.63 -5.94
CA LEU A 36 -5.65 -12.82 -6.77
C LEU A 36 -4.17 -13.21 -6.84
N VAL A 37 -3.91 -14.50 -6.93
CA VAL A 37 -2.61 -15.06 -7.33
C VAL A 37 -2.79 -15.70 -8.69
N ALA A 38 -2.05 -15.23 -9.68
CA ALA A 38 -2.00 -15.82 -11.00
C ALA A 38 -0.68 -16.56 -11.22
N LEU A 39 -0.75 -17.77 -11.75
CA LEU A 39 0.40 -18.48 -12.31
C LEU A 39 0.46 -18.14 -13.79
N VAL A 40 1.56 -17.56 -14.26
CA VAL A 40 1.76 -17.11 -15.64
C VAL A 40 2.94 -17.86 -16.24
N ASP A 41 2.81 -18.30 -17.49
CA ASP A 41 3.91 -18.81 -18.30
C ASP A 41 4.07 -18.03 -19.61
N ARG A 42 5.02 -18.41 -20.45
CA ARG A 42 5.31 -17.73 -21.73
C ARG A 42 4.11 -17.67 -22.70
N ASN A 43 3.11 -18.53 -22.53
CA ASN A 43 1.90 -18.56 -23.35
C ASN A 43 0.72 -17.80 -22.70
N GLY A 44 0.88 -17.31 -21.46
CA GLY A 44 -0.12 -16.52 -20.74
C GLY A 44 -0.47 -17.07 -19.36
N VAL A 45 -1.69 -16.76 -18.90
CA VAL A 45 -2.18 -17.14 -17.57
C VAL A 45 -2.56 -18.63 -17.55
N VAL A 46 -1.90 -19.40 -16.68
CA VAL A 46 -2.10 -20.85 -16.49
C VAL A 46 -3.18 -21.13 -15.44
N GLY A 47 -3.31 -20.26 -14.44
CA GLY A 47 -4.32 -20.41 -13.39
C GLY A 47 -4.43 -19.16 -12.53
N VAL A 48 -5.59 -18.96 -11.91
CA VAL A 48 -5.89 -17.84 -11.02
C VAL A 48 -6.57 -18.38 -9.77
N HIS A 49 -6.10 -17.92 -8.61
CA HIS A 49 -6.68 -18.24 -7.31
C HIS A 49 -6.95 -16.96 -6.53
N GLU A 50 -8.16 -16.82 -6.02
CA GLU A 50 -8.46 -15.77 -5.04
C GLU A 50 -7.79 -16.09 -3.71
N THR A 51 -7.27 -15.06 -3.04
CA THR A 51 -6.58 -15.20 -1.75
C THR A 51 -7.00 -14.11 -0.80
N PRO A 52 -7.14 -14.41 0.51
CA PRO A 52 -7.33 -13.38 1.52
C PRO A 52 -6.04 -12.59 1.79
N ALA A 53 -4.89 -13.03 1.26
CA ALA A 53 -3.61 -12.35 1.47
C ALA A 53 -3.63 -10.95 0.83
N ARG A 54 -3.11 -9.96 1.57
CA ARG A 54 -2.83 -8.62 1.01
C ARG A 54 -1.34 -8.53 0.65
N PHE A 55 -1.05 -8.36 -0.63
CA PHE A 55 0.31 -8.20 -1.11
C PHE A 55 0.91 -6.87 -0.70
N GLN A 56 2.24 -6.79 -0.69
CA GLN A 56 2.97 -5.52 -0.49
C GLN A 56 2.49 -4.44 -1.47
N LEU A 57 2.74 -3.18 -1.13
CA LEU A 57 2.41 -2.07 -2.01
C LEU A 57 3.18 -2.18 -3.33
N SER A 58 2.47 -1.97 -4.44
CA SER A 58 3.13 -1.75 -5.73
C SER A 58 3.91 -0.42 -5.69
N GLU A 59 4.87 -0.22 -6.60
CA GLU A 59 5.56 1.08 -6.72
C GLU A 59 4.59 2.21 -7.09
N ARG A 60 3.53 1.91 -7.85
CA ARG A 60 2.46 2.85 -8.18
C ARG A 60 1.67 3.26 -6.93
N GLU A 61 1.24 2.29 -6.13
CA GLU A 61 0.53 2.54 -4.87
C GLU A 61 1.38 3.35 -3.90
N ARG A 62 2.68 3.00 -3.80
CA ARG A 62 3.64 3.74 -2.98
C ARG A 62 3.74 5.20 -3.42
N THR A 63 3.92 5.43 -4.72
CA THR A 63 4.05 6.77 -5.29
C THR A 63 2.75 7.58 -5.11
N LEU A 64 1.59 6.94 -5.27
CA LEU A 64 0.30 7.56 -5.02
C LEU A 64 0.16 7.99 -3.56
N ALA A 65 0.47 7.10 -2.61
CA ALA A 65 0.41 7.40 -1.19
C ALA A 65 1.30 8.61 -0.82
N GLU A 66 2.54 8.61 -1.30
CA GLU A 66 3.50 9.69 -1.05
C GLU A 66 3.06 11.01 -1.68
N THR A 67 2.47 10.96 -2.87
CA THR A 67 1.93 12.15 -3.56
C THR A 67 0.78 12.76 -2.77
N LEU A 68 -0.18 11.93 -2.34
CA LEU A 68 -1.31 12.36 -1.53
C LEU A 68 -0.85 12.92 -0.17
N ALA A 69 0.09 12.26 0.49
CA ALA A 69 0.68 12.72 1.74
C ALA A 69 1.41 14.07 1.58
N ALA A 70 2.16 14.27 0.49
CA ALA A 70 2.83 15.54 0.22
C ALA A 70 1.85 16.69 -0.09
N ALA A 71 0.65 16.37 -0.59
CA ALA A 71 -0.39 17.33 -0.93
C ALA A 71 -1.25 17.76 0.28
N ASP A 72 -1.33 16.96 1.35
CA ASP A 72 -2.15 17.23 2.53
C ASP A 72 -1.62 18.43 3.35
N GLU A 73 -2.50 19.37 3.69
CA GLU A 73 -2.14 20.60 4.38
C GLU A 73 -1.59 20.37 5.81
N ARG A 74 -2.06 19.33 6.50
CA ARG A 74 -1.54 18.97 7.84
C ARG A 74 -0.12 18.44 7.73
N ALA A 75 0.14 17.62 6.71
CA ALA A 75 1.49 17.13 6.39
C ALA A 75 2.42 18.26 5.96
N LYS A 76 1.97 19.18 5.10
CA LYS A 76 2.73 20.38 4.70
C LYS A 76 3.05 21.27 5.90
N SER A 77 2.09 21.48 6.81
CA SER A 77 2.31 22.25 8.04
C SER A 77 3.42 21.65 8.89
N PHE A 78 3.44 20.33 9.05
CA PHE A 78 4.51 19.62 9.75
C PHE A 78 5.85 19.74 9.02
N LEU A 79 5.90 19.49 7.70
CA LEU A 79 7.14 19.50 6.92
C LEU A 79 7.71 20.91 6.74
N ARG A 80 6.85 21.94 6.69
CA ARG A 80 7.18 23.31 6.31
C ARG A 80 7.87 23.34 4.93
N ARG A 81 9.18 23.59 4.90
CA ARG A 81 10.01 23.61 3.68
C ARG A 81 11.00 22.44 3.59
N ARG A 82 10.88 21.46 4.50
CA ARG A 82 11.81 20.33 4.61
C ARG A 82 11.40 19.20 3.67
N ARG A 83 12.38 18.39 3.26
CA ARG A 83 12.11 17.17 2.47
C ARG A 83 11.35 16.16 3.33
N MET A 84 10.36 15.50 2.72
CA MET A 84 9.51 14.51 3.39
C MET A 84 10.27 13.27 3.87
N ASN A 85 11.23 12.78 3.08
CA ASN A 85 11.98 11.55 3.33
C ASN A 85 11.07 10.37 3.76
N PRO A 86 10.07 10.03 2.91
CA PRO A 86 9.04 9.08 3.28
C PRO A 86 9.62 7.68 3.51
N LEU A 87 8.99 6.94 4.40
CA LEU A 87 8.93 5.49 4.31
C LEU A 87 7.47 5.14 4.16
N THR A 88 7.13 4.25 3.24
CA THR A 88 5.74 3.94 2.94
C THR A 88 5.52 2.45 3.09
N ARG A 89 4.50 2.07 3.85
CA ARG A 89 4.17 0.68 4.15
C ARG A 89 2.69 0.43 3.93
N LEU A 90 2.35 -0.80 3.58
CA LEU A 90 0.97 -1.27 3.64
C LEU A 90 0.48 -1.16 5.09
N TYR A 91 -0.74 -0.67 5.28
CA TYR A 91 -1.34 -0.47 6.59
C TYR A 91 -2.69 -1.18 6.67
N PHE A 92 -3.02 -1.64 7.88
CA PHE A 92 -4.25 -2.36 8.18
C PHE A 92 -4.90 -1.65 9.37
N PRO A 93 -5.81 -0.69 9.13
CA PRO A 93 -6.44 0.03 10.22
C PRO A 93 -7.22 -0.95 11.13
N PRO A 94 -7.10 -0.85 12.46
CA PRO A 94 -7.81 -1.72 13.38
C PRO A 94 -9.33 -1.62 13.17
N GLY A 95 -10.02 -2.77 13.12
CA GLY A 95 -11.48 -2.80 12.96
C GLY A 95 -11.99 -2.45 11.56
N ASP A 96 -11.11 -2.20 10.59
CA ASP A 96 -11.51 -1.93 9.22
C ASP A 96 -12.09 -3.18 8.54
N THR A 97 -13.37 -3.09 8.18
CA THR A 97 -14.13 -4.12 7.46
C THR A 97 -14.52 -3.67 6.06
N SER A 98 -14.12 -2.47 5.64
CA SER A 98 -14.51 -1.88 4.36
C SER A 98 -13.95 -2.62 3.14
N GLY A 99 -12.89 -3.41 3.34
CA GLY A 99 -12.12 -3.99 2.24
C GLY A 99 -11.17 -2.98 1.58
N HIS A 100 -11.17 -1.71 2.02
CA HIS A 100 -10.30 -0.68 1.48
C HIS A 100 -8.84 -1.02 1.74
N ARG A 101 -8.01 -0.53 0.83
CA ARG A 101 -6.57 -0.73 0.87
C ARG A 101 -5.90 0.53 1.39
N HIS A 102 -5.17 0.40 2.48
CA HIS A 102 -4.56 1.52 3.16
C HIS A 102 -3.03 1.47 3.09
N ALA A 103 -2.41 2.64 3.03
CA ALA A 103 -0.99 2.83 3.23
C ALA A 103 -0.75 3.78 4.41
N VAL A 104 0.38 3.60 5.09
CA VAL A 104 0.91 4.58 6.04
C VAL A 104 2.21 5.15 5.49
N VAL A 105 2.29 6.47 5.41
CA VAL A 105 3.47 7.23 5.00
C VAL A 105 4.10 7.86 6.25
N PHE A 106 5.30 7.39 6.60
CA PHE A 106 6.10 7.94 7.68
C PHE A 106 6.86 9.17 7.15
N LEU A 107 6.44 10.37 7.57
CA LEU A 107 7.15 11.62 7.30
C LEU A 107 8.33 11.73 8.27
N ARG A 108 9.56 11.77 7.74
CA ARG A 108 10.80 11.71 8.54
C ARG A 108 11.81 12.78 8.09
N PRO A 109 11.47 14.08 8.23
CA PRO A 109 12.34 15.16 7.77
C PRO A 109 13.70 15.18 8.51
N THR A 110 13.76 14.59 9.71
CA THR A 110 14.97 14.38 10.51
C THR A 110 14.96 12.98 11.14
N SER A 111 16.00 12.62 11.90
CA SER A 111 16.07 11.33 12.59
C SER A 111 15.15 11.22 13.80
N SER A 112 14.74 12.35 14.40
CA SER A 112 13.93 12.42 15.62
C SER A 112 12.47 12.82 15.39
N GLU A 113 12.17 13.50 14.28
CA GLU A 113 10.81 13.95 13.99
C GLU A 113 10.05 12.92 13.15
N ARG A 114 8.84 12.57 13.56
CA ARG A 114 7.95 11.65 12.83
C ARG A 114 6.51 12.15 12.83
N ARG A 115 5.85 12.02 11.69
CA ARG A 115 4.39 12.00 11.58
C ARG A 115 3.97 10.87 10.65
N TYR A 116 2.73 10.43 10.80
CA TYR A 116 2.20 9.27 10.12
C TYR A 116 0.97 9.71 9.33
N VAL A 117 1.05 9.67 8.01
CA VAL A 117 -0.09 9.97 7.15
C VAL A 117 -0.73 8.65 6.75
N VAL A 118 -1.99 8.45 7.13
CA VAL A 118 -2.77 7.29 6.70
C VAL A 118 -3.51 7.66 5.42
N VAL A 119 -3.31 6.87 4.38
CA VAL A 119 -3.86 7.06 3.05
C VAL A 119 -4.75 5.89 2.71
N ASP A 120 -5.97 6.18 2.28
CA ASP A 120 -6.85 5.23 1.61
C ASP A 120 -6.53 5.25 0.12
N LEU A 121 -5.98 4.14 -0.38
CA LEU A 121 -5.58 3.97 -1.78
C LEU A 121 -6.76 3.64 -2.67
N THR A 122 -7.84 3.08 -2.11
CA THR A 122 -9.07 2.77 -2.84
C THR A 122 -9.78 4.05 -3.21
N ASP A 123 -9.92 4.99 -2.27
CA ASP A 123 -10.55 6.30 -2.48
C ASP A 123 -9.57 7.41 -2.91
N ALA A 124 -8.27 7.09 -3.00
CA ALA A 124 -7.19 8.03 -3.29
C ALA A 124 -7.23 9.31 -2.41
N ARG A 125 -7.39 9.14 -1.09
CA ARG A 125 -7.48 10.27 -0.14
C ARG A 125 -6.67 10.03 1.13
N VAL A 126 -6.22 11.13 1.75
CA VAL A 126 -5.65 11.09 3.10
C VAL A 126 -6.80 10.98 4.10
N VAL A 127 -6.78 9.93 4.91
CA VAL A 127 -7.81 9.72 5.94
C VAL A 127 -7.36 10.26 7.30
N ASP A 128 -6.07 10.24 7.61
CA ASP A 128 -5.57 10.77 8.87
C ASP A 128 -4.10 11.24 8.83
N VAL A 129 -3.72 12.09 9.78
CA VAL A 129 -2.34 12.51 10.03
C VAL A 129 -2.08 12.45 11.53
N LEU A 130 -1.44 11.37 11.96
CA LEU A 130 -1.16 11.06 13.35
C LEU A 130 0.21 11.58 13.76
N ASP A 131 0.35 11.91 15.04
CA ASP A 131 1.63 12.03 15.72
C ASP A 131 1.83 10.93 16.78
N GLU A 132 2.94 11.01 17.52
CA GLU A 132 3.27 10.02 18.55
C GLU A 132 2.27 10.00 19.71
N ALA A 133 1.67 11.15 20.05
CA ALA A 133 0.68 11.24 21.12
C ALA A 133 -0.64 10.55 20.71
N ASP A 134 -1.03 10.67 19.45
CA ASP A 134 -2.23 9.98 18.94
C ASP A 134 -2.06 8.45 18.96
N LEU A 135 -0.87 7.96 18.60
CA LEU A 135 -0.55 6.53 18.59
C LEU A 135 -0.45 5.90 19.98
N THR A 136 -0.05 6.69 20.99
CA THR A 136 0.08 6.20 22.37
C THR A 136 -1.26 6.18 23.11
N ARG A 137 -2.18 7.10 22.81
CA ARG A 137 -3.54 7.08 23.38
C ARG A 137 -4.43 5.96 22.87
N GLY A 138 -4.16 5.45 21.66
CA GLY A 138 -4.92 4.35 21.06
C GLY A 138 -4.54 2.94 21.57
N ALA A 139 -3.48 2.82 22.38
CA ALA A 139 -2.96 1.53 22.85
C ALA A 139 -3.61 1.02 24.15
N ASP A 140 -4.51 1.79 24.77
CA ASP A 140 -5.22 1.45 26.01
C ASP A 140 -6.55 0.69 25.78
N VAL A 141 -6.69 -0.03 24.66
CA VAL A 141 -7.91 -0.80 24.30
C VAL A 141 -7.64 -2.30 24.31
#